data_AF-D4BN43-F1
#
_entry.id   AF-D4BN43-F1
#
_cell.length_a   1.000
_cell.length_b   1.000
_cell.length_c   1.000
_cell.angle_alpha   90.00
_cell.angle_beta   90.00
_cell.angle_gamma   90.00
#
_symmetry.space_group_name_H-M   'P 1'
#
loop_
_entity.id
_entity.type
_entity.pdbx_description
1 polymer ?
#
loop_
_entity_poly.entity_id
_entity_poly.type
_entity_poly.pdbx_seq_one_letter_code
_entity_poly.pdbx_strand_id
1 'polypeptide(L)'
;MHLYRRVARAHPRCRRKSRAPTTATRDPAVFGRRRTRRGDAQAAGPPPRRQPTRLRNRDSIDGRPRAYNRKFGLSRINLREKAHKGELPGVVKSSW
;
A
#
# COMPACT_ATOMS: atom_id res chain seq x y z
N MET A 1 -12.04 34.70 -13.66
CA MET A 1 -12.60 34.60 -12.30
C MET A 1 -13.79 33.65 -12.30
N HIS A 2 -13.54 32.35 -12.15
CA HIS A 2 -14.61 31.34 -12.01
C HIS A 2 -14.29 30.48 -10.79
N LEU A 3 -15.27 30.47 -9.89
CA LEU A 3 -15.28 29.87 -8.57
C LEU A 3 -14.89 28.38 -8.63
N TYR A 4 -14.07 27.97 -7.66
CA TYR A 4 -13.57 26.62 -7.47
C TYR A 4 -14.71 25.60 -7.51
N ARG A 5 -14.76 24.88 -8.63
CA ARG A 5 -15.77 23.90 -8.97
C ARG A 5 -15.39 22.53 -8.39
N ARG A 6 -16.34 21.93 -7.68
CA ARG A 6 -16.48 20.48 -7.37
C ARG A 6 -15.59 19.89 -6.25
N VAL A 7 -16.24 19.81 -5.09
CA VAL A 7 -16.01 18.89 -3.99
C VAL A 7 -15.88 17.43 -4.49
N ALA A 8 -14.90 16.72 -3.95
CA ALA A 8 -14.78 15.27 -3.83
C ALA A 8 -15.10 14.42 -5.08
N ARG A 9 -14.09 14.15 -5.91
CA ARG A 9 -14.11 12.94 -6.74
C ARG A 9 -13.66 11.76 -5.88
N ALA A 10 -14.65 10.91 -5.58
CA ALA A 10 -14.57 9.59 -4.98
C ALA A 10 -13.18 8.94 -5.03
N HIS A 11 -12.59 8.71 -3.86
CA HIS A 11 -11.58 7.66 -3.73
C HIS A 11 -12.19 6.37 -4.28
N PRO A 12 -11.49 5.61 -5.13
CA PRO A 12 -11.94 4.28 -5.46
C PRO A 12 -11.98 3.50 -4.15
N ARG A 13 -13.19 3.34 -3.60
CA ARG A 13 -13.50 2.23 -2.70
C ARG A 13 -12.88 1.03 -3.38
N CYS A 14 -11.99 0.34 -2.67
CA CYS A 14 -11.46 -0.95 -3.06
C CYS A 14 -12.65 -1.90 -3.26
N ARG A 15 -13.29 -1.83 -4.42
CA ARG A 15 -14.40 -2.65 -4.88
C ARG A 15 -13.90 -3.45 -6.07
N ARG A 16 -12.87 -4.24 -5.80
CA ARG A 16 -12.78 -5.62 -6.28
C ARG A 16 -12.48 -6.49 -5.07
N LYS A 17 -13.51 -6.71 -4.25
CA LYS A 17 -13.65 -7.99 -3.53
C LYS A 17 -13.83 -9.03 -4.62
N SER A 18 -12.74 -9.55 -5.18
CA SER A 18 -12.78 -10.83 -5.90
C SER A 18 -13.12 -11.88 -4.85
N ARG A 19 -14.41 -12.18 -4.75
CA ARG A 19 -14.89 -13.43 -4.15
C ARG A 19 -14.30 -14.57 -4.98
N ALA A 20 -13.41 -15.34 -4.36
CA ALA A 20 -13.33 -16.80 -4.51
C ALA A 20 -12.39 -17.35 -3.43
N PRO A 21 -12.88 -18.19 -2.50
CA PRO A 21 -12.13 -19.31 -2.00
C PRO A 21 -12.73 -20.55 -2.66
N THR A 22 -12.28 -20.89 -3.85
CA THR A 22 -12.66 -22.16 -4.47
C THR A 22 -11.39 -22.94 -4.76
N THR A 23 -11.01 -23.74 -3.76
CA THR A 23 -10.47 -25.10 -3.91
C THR A 23 -9.52 -25.33 -5.09
N ALA A 24 -8.20 -25.32 -4.84
CA ALA A 24 -7.22 -26.16 -5.55
C ALA A 24 -5.76 -25.89 -5.10
N THR A 25 -5.45 -25.75 -3.80
CA THR A 25 -4.03 -25.80 -3.40
C THR A 25 -3.88 -26.45 -2.03
N ARG A 26 -3.97 -27.79 -2.05
CA ARG A 26 -3.43 -28.80 -1.12
C ARG A 26 -4.46 -29.91 -0.95
N ASP A 27 -4.59 -30.74 -1.98
CA ASP A 27 -5.19 -32.05 -1.81
C ASP A 27 -4.10 -33.10 -2.03
N PRO A 28 -3.51 -33.69 -0.97
CA PRO A 28 -2.38 -34.61 -1.10
C PRO A 28 -2.78 -35.95 -1.71
N ALA A 29 -4.08 -36.22 -1.88
CA ALA A 29 -4.60 -37.48 -2.42
C ALA A 29 -4.51 -37.60 -3.96
N VAL A 30 -4.33 -36.49 -4.69
CA VAL A 30 -4.32 -36.53 -6.18
C VAL A 30 -2.91 -36.67 -6.76
N PHE A 31 -1.87 -36.26 -6.03
CA PHE A 31 -0.48 -36.30 -6.52
C PHE A 31 0.25 -37.57 -6.05
N GLY A 32 -0.23 -38.72 -6.50
CA GLY A 32 0.55 -39.94 -6.45
C GLY A 32 1.65 -39.88 -7.52
N ARG A 33 2.92 -39.63 -7.14
CA ARG A 33 4.07 -40.40 -7.65
C ARG A 33 5.39 -40.10 -6.91
N ARG A 34 5.88 -41.18 -6.31
CA ARG A 34 7.27 -41.66 -6.12
C ARG A 34 8.34 -40.65 -5.68
N ARG A 35 8.80 -40.85 -4.44
CA ARG A 35 10.09 -40.38 -3.92
C ARG A 35 11.22 -40.94 -4.79
N THR A 36 11.79 -40.15 -5.69
CA THR A 36 13.11 -40.45 -6.27
C THR A 36 14.17 -39.79 -5.41
N ARG A 37 15.05 -40.64 -4.88
CA ARG A 37 16.24 -40.28 -4.10
C ARG A 37 17.24 -39.59 -5.02
N ARG A 38 17.94 -38.58 -4.47
CA ARG A 38 19.06 -37.82 -5.03
C ARG A 38 18.67 -36.69 -5.99
N GLY A 39 19.01 -35.47 -5.62
CA GLY A 39 19.38 -34.46 -6.61
C GLY A 39 18.65 -33.12 -6.57
N ASP A 40 17.78 -32.85 -5.59
CA ASP A 40 17.13 -31.54 -5.55
C ASP A 40 18.06 -30.54 -4.85
N ALA A 41 19.00 -30.01 -5.65
CA ALA A 41 19.65 -28.75 -5.36
C ALA A 41 18.59 -27.78 -4.83
N GLN A 42 18.86 -27.23 -3.65
CA GLN A 42 18.03 -26.30 -2.89
C GLN A 42 17.31 -25.33 -3.83
N ALA A 43 16.10 -25.69 -4.27
CA ALA A 43 15.22 -24.80 -4.98
C ALA A 43 14.76 -23.79 -3.93
N ALA A 44 15.48 -22.69 -3.80
CA ALA A 44 15.03 -21.55 -3.04
C ALA A 44 13.65 -21.20 -3.60
N GLY A 45 12.61 -21.52 -2.82
CA GLY A 45 11.23 -21.34 -3.25
C GLY A 45 10.99 -19.89 -3.71
N PRO A 46 9.94 -19.65 -4.52
CA PRO A 46 9.64 -18.31 -4.99
C PRO A 46 9.56 -17.36 -3.79
N PRO A 47 10.07 -16.11 -3.92
CA PRO A 47 10.11 -15.17 -2.82
C PRO A 47 8.72 -15.04 -2.20
N PRO A 48 8.63 -14.87 -0.87
CA PRO A 48 7.34 -14.79 -0.19
C PRO A 48 6.48 -13.71 -0.82
N ARG A 49 5.25 -14.09 -1.21
CA ARG A 49 4.31 -13.20 -1.88
C ARG A 49 4.15 -11.90 -1.08
N ARG A 50 4.12 -10.76 -1.78
CA ARG A 50 4.01 -9.41 -1.22
C ARG A 50 2.67 -9.27 -0.49
N GLN A 51 2.66 -9.56 0.82
CA GLN A 51 1.45 -9.50 1.65
C GLN A 51 1.01 -8.04 1.84
N PRO A 52 -0.28 -7.69 1.63
CA PRO A 52 -0.76 -6.32 1.73
C PRO A 52 -0.59 -5.74 3.15
N THR A 53 -0.62 -6.61 4.17
CA THR A 53 -0.39 -6.24 5.58
C THR A 53 0.99 -5.64 5.84
N ARG A 54 1.99 -5.92 5.00
CA ARG A 54 3.36 -5.41 5.16
C ARG A 54 3.57 -4.02 4.56
N LEU A 55 2.61 -3.51 3.78
CA LEU A 55 2.71 -2.19 3.17
C LEU A 55 2.49 -1.11 4.22
N ARG A 56 3.47 -0.21 4.35
CA ARG A 56 3.40 0.96 5.24
C ARG A 56 3.47 2.22 4.40
N ASN A 57 2.63 3.18 4.74
CA ASN A 57 2.72 4.50 4.14
C ASN A 57 3.95 5.22 4.68
N ARG A 58 4.79 5.70 3.78
CA ARG A 58 6.01 6.46 4.08
C ARG A 58 5.92 7.83 3.44
N ASP A 59 6.66 8.77 4.02
CA ASP A 59 6.84 10.09 3.41
C ASP A 59 7.41 9.96 1.99
N SER A 60 6.92 10.78 1.06
CA SER A 60 7.33 10.76 -0.34
C SER A 60 8.69 11.44 -0.57
N ILE A 61 9.11 12.33 0.33
CA ILE A 61 10.38 13.06 0.22
C ILE A 61 11.48 12.28 0.96
N ASP A 62 11.32 12.11 2.27
CA ASP A 62 12.38 11.55 3.12
C ASP A 62 12.19 10.05 3.43
N GLY A 63 11.04 9.45 3.10
CA GLY A 63 10.75 8.06 3.44
C GLY A 63 10.41 7.80 4.92
N ARG A 64 10.23 8.84 5.75
CA ARG A 64 9.96 8.71 7.18
C ARG A 64 8.70 7.84 7.43
N PRO A 65 8.79 6.80 8.29
CA PRO A 65 7.73 5.80 8.43
C PRO A 65 6.59 6.17 9.39
N ARG A 66 6.73 7.27 10.16
CA ARG A 66 5.78 7.67 11.22
C ARG A 66 5.21 9.06 10.96
N ALA A 67 4.06 9.33 11.58
CA ALA A 67 3.34 10.61 11.48
C ALA A 67 3.07 11.01 10.02
N TYR A 68 2.52 10.06 9.26
CA TYR A 68 2.19 10.20 7.84
C TYR A 68 0.79 10.79 7.67
N ASN A 69 0.68 11.89 6.92
CA ASN A 69 -0.60 12.47 6.57
C ASN A 69 -1.08 11.91 5.22
N ARG A 70 -2.19 11.17 5.23
CA ARG A 70 -2.73 10.48 4.03
C ARG A 70 -3.25 11.44 2.97
N LYS A 71 -3.65 12.67 3.34
CA LYS A 71 -4.17 13.67 2.38
C LYS A 71 -3.07 14.25 1.51
N PHE A 72 -1.88 14.46 2.08
CA PHE A 72 -0.75 15.13 1.42
C PHE A 72 0.38 14.17 1.05
N GLY A 73 0.42 12.97 1.62
CA GLY A 73 1.47 11.99 1.35
C GLY A 73 2.81 12.31 1.99
N LEU A 74 2.80 13.12 3.05
CA LEU A 74 4.00 13.67 3.69
C LEU A 74 4.07 13.31 5.18
N SER A 75 5.28 13.32 5.75
CA SER A 75 5.44 13.29 7.20
C SER A 75 5.09 14.63 7.84
N ARG A 76 4.93 14.64 9.17
CA ARG A 76 4.67 15.86 9.94
C ARG A 76 5.69 16.99 9.74
N ILE A 77 6.97 16.66 9.48
CA ILE A 77 8.06 17.66 9.38
C ILE A 77 7.94 18.36 8.03
N ASN A 78 7.97 17.58 6.95
CA ASN A 78 7.81 18.10 5.59
C ASN A 78 6.45 18.77 5.37
N LEU A 79 5.39 18.27 6.00
CA LEU A 79 4.10 18.93 5.98
C LEU A 79 4.19 20.33 6.60
N ARG A 80 4.88 20.48 7.74
CA ARG A 80 5.04 21.76 8.42
C ARG A 80 5.91 22.73 7.61
N GLU A 81 7.04 22.26 7.09
CA GLU A 81 7.93 23.09 6.27
C GLU A 81 7.24 23.59 5.01
N LYS A 82 6.54 22.71 4.29
CA LYS A 82 5.80 23.09 3.08
C LYS A 82 4.58 23.96 3.38
N ALA A 83 3.94 23.78 4.53
CA ALA A 83 2.88 24.67 4.99
C ALA A 83 3.41 26.09 5.27
N HIS A 84 4.60 26.20 5.88
CA HIS A 84 5.24 27.50 6.11
C HIS A 84 5.71 28.17 4.82
N LYS A 85 6.15 27.39 3.83
CA LYS A 85 6.49 27.87 2.48
C LYS A 85 5.27 28.23 1.63
N GLY A 86 4.05 27.84 2.03
CA GLY A 86 2.83 28.06 1.25
C GLY A 86 2.67 27.13 0.04
N GLU A 87 3.48 26.07 -0.06
CA GLU A 87 3.41 25.10 -1.18
C GLU A 87 2.19 24.17 -1.09
N LEU A 88 1.55 24.09 0.08
CA LEU A 88 0.40 23.21 0.30
C LEU A 88 -0.92 23.94 0.03
N PRO A 89 -1.76 23.44 -0.90
CA PRO A 89 -3.03 24.08 -1.21
C PRO A 89 -4.02 23.93 -0.03
N GLY A 90 -4.63 25.05 0.36
CA GLY A 90 -5.69 25.08 1.38
C GLY A 90 -5.20 24.79 2.80
N VAL A 91 -3.90 24.95 3.08
CA VAL A 91 -3.35 24.89 4.43
C VAL A 91 -3.04 26.31 4.90
N VAL A 92 -3.79 26.77 5.89
CA VAL A 92 -3.56 28.05 6.57
C VAL A 92 -3.38 27.79 8.07
N LYS A 93 -2.68 28.69 8.77
CA LYS A 93 -2.63 28.63 10.24
C LYS A 93 -4.04 28.85 10.79
N SER A 94 -4.42 28.10 11.81
CA SER A 94 -5.66 28.35 12.55
C SER A 94 -5.55 29.68 13.31
N SER A 95 -6.64 30.43 13.36
CA SER A 95 -6.75 31.73 14.02
C SER A 95 -7.51 31.67 15.36
N TRP A 96 -7.68 30.46 15.91
CA TRP A 96 -8.26 30.24 17.22
C TRP A 96 -7.16 30.05 18.25
#